data_AF-A0A7C9FLF6-F1
#
_entry.id   AF-A0A7C9FLF6-F1
#
_cell.length_a   1.000
_cell.length_b   1.000
_cell.length_c   1.000
_cell.angle_alpha   90.00
_cell.angle_beta   90.00
_cell.angle_gamma   90.00
#
_symmetry.space_group_name_H-M   'P 1'
#
loop_
_entity.id
_entity.type
_entity.pdbx_description
1 polymer ?
#
loop_
_entity_poly.entity_id
_entity_poly.type
_entity_poly.pdbx_seq_one_letter_code
_entity_poly.pdbx_strand_id
1 'polypeptide(L)'
;MYWFSTEQASDHQRGFDICFARLFYLGYDIYPLQGKSCFPENWSGDVSDVFTKPLKLARGDKLFTKEFANLLHALQAVQFYNWKQSVLQQSEATSDTGDVIVLSQAQKEEISKLRQALLSHMKLDGKMFSYGRDREVHFDWACFSAAVTLWEEHILELHNQLLMHLPFWKDHAFLFSVSCPVIEE
;
A
#
# COMPACT_ATOMS: atom_id res chain seq x y z
N MET A 1 -4.16 6.50 6.05
CA MET A 1 -5.26 7.50 6.04
C MET A 1 -6.49 6.80 6.57
N TYR A 2 -7.03 7.25 7.69
CA TYR A 2 -8.09 6.51 8.40
C TYR A 2 -9.48 6.97 7.96
N TRP A 3 -10.36 6.01 7.64
CA TRP A 3 -11.78 6.26 7.40
C TRP A 3 -12.59 5.94 8.67
N PHE A 4 -13.45 6.85 9.08
CA PHE A 4 -14.36 6.70 10.20
C PHE A 4 -15.81 6.77 9.68
N SER A 5 -16.70 5.90 10.18
CA SER A 5 -18.12 5.95 9.81
C SER A 5 -18.80 7.18 10.44
N THR A 6 -19.64 7.88 9.66
CA THR A 6 -20.33 9.10 10.07
C THR A 6 -21.68 8.87 10.77
N GLU A 7 -22.15 7.61 10.88
CA GLU A 7 -23.45 7.32 11.50
C GLU A 7 -23.35 7.03 13.00
N GLN A 8 -24.16 7.76 13.76
CA GLN A 8 -24.25 7.78 15.21
C GLN A 8 -24.66 6.43 15.80
N ALA A 9 -23.86 5.90 16.73
CA ALA A 9 -24.27 5.38 18.06
C ALA A 9 -23.22 4.38 18.59
N SER A 10 -22.61 4.78 19.72
CA SER A 10 -21.93 4.01 20.78
C SER A 10 -20.88 2.93 20.51
N ASP A 11 -20.71 2.40 19.29
CA ASP A 11 -19.89 1.19 19.05
C ASP A 11 -18.86 1.32 17.89
N HIS A 12 -18.61 2.55 17.45
CA HIS A 12 -17.81 2.90 16.25
C HIS A 12 -16.53 3.68 16.57
N GLN A 13 -15.83 3.36 17.66
CA GLN A 13 -14.60 4.05 18.06
C GLN A 13 -13.37 3.74 17.20
N ARG A 14 -13.46 2.87 16.19
CA ARG A 14 -12.28 2.41 15.43
C ARG A 14 -12.44 2.67 13.95
N GLY A 15 -11.71 3.67 13.47
CA GLY A 15 -11.49 3.86 12.04
C GLY A 15 -10.60 2.74 11.48
N PHE A 16 -10.59 2.61 10.16
CA PHE A 16 -9.73 1.65 9.48
C PHE A 16 -8.87 2.33 8.43
N ASP A 17 -7.71 1.73 8.11
CA ASP A 17 -6.83 2.30 7.09
C ASP A 17 -7.41 2.05 5.69
N ILE A 18 -7.71 3.14 4.99
CA ILE A 18 -8.31 3.10 3.64
C ILE A 18 -7.36 2.51 2.60
N CYS A 19 -6.05 2.58 2.81
CA CYS A 19 -5.07 2.05 1.89
C CYS A 19 -5.11 0.53 1.90
N PHE A 20 -5.24 -0.07 3.09
CA PHE A 20 -5.44 -1.50 3.23
C PHE A 20 -6.73 -1.94 2.55
N ALA A 21 -7.86 -1.27 2.86
CA ALA A 21 -9.14 -1.57 2.25
C ALA A 21 -9.09 -1.54 0.71
N ARG A 22 -8.41 -0.54 0.15
CA ARG A 22 -8.25 -0.38 -1.31
C ARG A 22 -7.35 -1.46 -1.91
N LEU A 23 -6.20 -1.74 -1.30
CA LEU A 23 -5.32 -2.83 -1.76
C LEU A 23 -6.05 -4.17 -1.76
N PHE A 24 -6.79 -4.44 -0.68
CA PHE A 24 -7.58 -5.66 -0.53
C PHE A 24 -8.70 -5.74 -1.58
N TYR A 25 -9.43 -4.65 -1.81
CA TYR A 25 -10.43 -4.56 -2.87
C TYR A 25 -9.83 -4.82 -4.26
N LEU A 26 -8.60 -4.35 -4.50
CA LEU A 26 -7.87 -4.58 -5.75
C LEU A 26 -7.28 -5.99 -5.87
N GLY A 27 -7.47 -6.84 -4.85
CA GLY A 27 -7.03 -8.23 -4.84
C GLY A 27 -5.61 -8.46 -4.35
N TYR A 28 -5.01 -7.46 -3.69
CA TYR A 28 -3.69 -7.58 -3.07
C TYR A 28 -3.79 -7.94 -1.59
N ASP A 29 -2.83 -8.73 -1.16
CA ASP A 29 -2.55 -9.07 0.21
C ASP A 29 -1.21 -8.48 0.64
N ILE A 30 -1.01 -8.39 1.95
CA ILE A 30 0.19 -7.80 2.54
C ILE A 30 1.01 -8.87 3.20
N TYR A 31 2.30 -8.88 2.90
CA TYR A 31 3.30 -9.68 3.60
C TYR A 31 4.24 -8.75 4.40
N PRO A 32 4.11 -8.68 5.73
CA PRO A 32 4.99 -7.87 6.56
C PRO A 32 6.39 -8.49 6.67
N LEU A 33 7.45 -7.68 6.70
CA LEU A 33 8.83 -8.18 6.76
C LEU A 33 9.38 -8.42 8.18
N GLN A 34 8.68 -8.02 9.23
CA GLN A 34 9.23 -8.13 10.58
C GLN A 34 9.33 -9.58 11.06
N GLY A 35 10.55 -9.95 11.46
CA GLY A 35 10.86 -11.25 12.03
C GLY A 35 10.12 -11.49 13.35
N LYS A 36 9.55 -12.70 13.45
CA LYS A 36 8.78 -13.29 14.57
C LYS A 36 7.37 -12.72 14.72
N SER A 37 6.44 -13.49 14.16
CA SER A 37 4.99 -13.47 14.40
C SER A 37 4.43 -12.06 14.51
N CYS A 38 3.91 -11.55 13.40
CA CYS A 38 3.16 -10.29 13.37
C CYS A 38 1.96 -10.25 14.34
N PHE A 39 1.62 -11.38 14.96
CA PHE A 39 0.60 -11.52 15.99
C PHE A 39 1.05 -12.58 17.01
N PRO A 40 1.65 -12.22 18.16
CA PRO A 40 1.53 -13.02 19.38
C PRO A 40 0.07 -13.43 19.59
N GLU A 41 -0.14 -14.62 20.16
CA GLU A 41 -1.45 -15.26 20.37
C GLU A 41 -2.47 -14.40 21.16
N ASN A 42 -2.01 -13.27 21.71
CA ASN A 42 -2.78 -12.27 22.44
C ASN A 42 -2.64 -10.85 21.83
N TRP A 43 -2.67 -10.69 20.51
CA TRP A 43 -2.56 -9.37 19.87
C TRP A 43 -3.77 -8.49 20.17
N SER A 44 -3.63 -7.67 21.22
CA SER A 44 -4.47 -6.53 21.55
C SER A 44 -3.89 -5.20 21.04
N GLY A 45 -2.76 -5.25 20.34
CA GLY A 45 -1.99 -4.09 19.87
C GLY A 45 -2.59 -3.38 18.66
N ASP A 46 -2.24 -2.10 18.52
CA ASP A 46 -2.67 -1.26 17.41
C ASP A 46 -2.09 -1.76 16.08
N VAL A 47 -2.97 -2.17 15.16
CA VAL A 47 -2.58 -2.66 13.83
C VAL A 47 -1.92 -1.55 12.98
N SER A 48 -2.05 -0.29 13.40
CA SER A 48 -1.39 0.88 12.82
C SER A 48 0.11 0.70 12.62
N ASP A 49 0.80 0.01 13.53
CA ASP A 49 2.26 -0.18 13.46
C ASP A 49 2.71 -1.01 12.27
N VAL A 50 1.86 -1.91 11.76
CA VAL A 50 2.19 -2.74 10.59
C VAL A 50 2.19 -1.89 9.32
N PHE A 51 1.36 -0.85 9.27
CA PHE A 51 1.16 -0.05 8.06
C PHE A 51 2.26 0.97 7.82
N THR A 52 3.03 1.33 8.84
CA THR A 52 4.17 2.25 8.74
C THR A 52 5.49 1.53 8.45
N LYS A 53 5.51 0.19 8.57
CA LYS A 53 6.70 -0.63 8.38
C LYS A 53 6.84 -1.13 6.94
N PRO A 54 8.07 -1.49 6.52
CA PRO A 54 8.31 -2.11 5.24
C PRO A 54 7.51 -3.40 5.06
N LEU A 55 6.95 -3.58 3.86
CA LEU A 55 6.10 -4.71 3.50
C LEU A 55 6.28 -5.14 2.05
N LYS A 56 5.82 -6.33 1.71
CA LYS A 56 5.70 -6.86 0.34
C LYS A 56 4.23 -7.04 -0.03
N LEU A 57 3.96 -7.01 -1.33
CA LEU A 57 2.64 -7.29 -1.87
C LEU A 57 2.55 -8.75 -2.32
N ALA A 58 1.47 -9.41 -1.94
CA ALA A 58 1.10 -10.73 -2.42
C ALA A 58 -0.19 -10.63 -3.25
N ARG A 59 -0.36 -11.54 -4.20
CA ARG A 59 -1.61 -11.72 -4.94
C ARG A 59 -1.73 -13.16 -5.39
N GLY A 60 -2.81 -13.82 -4.96
CA GLY A 60 -2.97 -15.26 -5.12
C GLY A 60 -1.85 -16.01 -4.40
N ASP A 61 -1.19 -16.92 -5.10
CA ASP A 61 -0.07 -17.72 -4.58
C ASP A 61 1.32 -17.11 -4.84
N LYS A 62 1.36 -15.87 -5.31
CA LYS A 62 2.58 -15.17 -5.72
C LYS A 62 2.88 -14.01 -4.79
N LEU A 63 4.16 -13.84 -4.46
CA LEU A 63 4.71 -12.76 -3.66
C LEU A 63 5.65 -11.92 -4.52
N PHE A 64 5.44 -10.62 -4.53
CA PHE A 64 6.35 -9.67 -5.15
C PHE A 64 7.57 -9.47 -4.25
N THR A 65 8.77 -9.64 -4.80
CA THR A 65 10.03 -9.63 -4.05
C THR A 65 10.41 -8.22 -3.59
N LYS A 66 10.00 -7.20 -4.34
CA LYS A 66 10.29 -5.80 -4.06
C LYS A 66 9.58 -5.31 -2.80
N GLU A 67 10.34 -4.60 -1.98
CA GLU A 67 9.89 -4.06 -0.71
C GLU A 67 9.33 -2.66 -0.90
N PHE A 68 8.16 -2.42 -0.30
CA PHE A 68 7.56 -1.11 -0.20
C PHE A 68 7.84 -0.56 1.18
N ALA A 69 8.24 0.71 1.23
CA ALA A 69 8.53 1.43 2.47
C ALA A 69 7.39 1.36 3.52
N ASN A 70 6.14 1.39 3.06
CA ASN A 70 4.95 1.30 3.89
C ASN A 70 3.70 1.02 3.03
N LEU A 71 2.53 0.94 3.67
CA LEU A 71 1.26 0.68 3.02
C LEU A 71 0.86 1.73 1.97
N LEU A 72 1.14 3.00 2.25
CA LEU A 72 0.81 4.10 1.35
C LEU A 72 1.64 4.01 0.07
N HIS A 73 2.94 3.77 0.20
CA HIS A 73 3.84 3.58 -0.94
C HIS A 73 3.36 2.41 -1.81
N ALA A 74 3.01 1.28 -1.21
CA ALA A 74 2.46 0.13 -1.95
C ALA A 74 1.17 0.49 -2.72
N LEU A 75 0.25 1.21 -2.07
CA LEU A 75 -0.98 1.65 -2.74
C LEU A 75 -0.70 2.59 -3.92
N GLN A 76 0.23 3.55 -3.77
CA GLN A 76 0.57 4.50 -4.83
C GLN A 76 1.09 3.77 -6.07
N ALA A 77 1.98 2.79 -5.90
CA ALA A 77 2.49 1.97 -7.00
C ALA A 77 1.37 1.16 -7.68
N VAL A 78 0.47 0.55 -6.90
CA VAL A 78 -0.70 -0.19 -7.43
C VAL A 78 -1.65 0.73 -8.21
N GLN A 79 -1.91 1.93 -7.71
CA GLN A 79 -2.75 2.91 -8.40
C GLN A 79 -2.10 3.39 -9.69
N PHE A 80 -0.79 3.61 -9.69
CA PHE A 80 -0.05 3.99 -10.89
C PHE A 80 -0.10 2.87 -11.94
N TYR A 81 0.09 1.60 -11.54
CA TYR A 81 -0.08 0.46 -12.43
C TYR A 81 -1.48 0.45 -13.06
N ASN A 82 -2.55 0.55 -12.27
CA ASN A 82 -3.91 0.57 -12.81
C ASN A 82 -4.16 1.74 -13.77
N TRP A 83 -3.50 2.89 -13.53
CA TRP A 83 -3.58 4.04 -14.44
C TRP A 83 -2.83 3.81 -15.75
N LYS A 84 -1.63 3.20 -15.69
CA LYS A 84 -0.75 3.01 -16.86
C LYS A 84 -0.91 1.65 -17.55
N GLN A 85 -1.76 0.78 -17.02
CA GLN A 85 -1.90 -0.61 -17.47
C GLN A 85 -2.10 -0.75 -18.97
N SER A 86 -2.97 0.07 -19.57
CA SER A 86 -3.26 0.03 -21.01
C SER A 86 -2.05 0.41 -21.87
N VAL A 87 -1.20 1.32 -21.40
CA VAL A 87 0.03 1.75 -22.10
C VAL A 87 1.12 0.67 -21.96
N LEU A 88 1.21 0.08 -20.77
CA LEU A 88 2.20 -0.95 -20.46
C LEU A 88 1.93 -2.27 -21.19
N GLN A 89 0.66 -2.61 -21.43
CA GLN A 89 0.28 -3.80 -22.20
C GLN A 89 0.54 -3.67 -23.71
N GLN A 90 0.62 -2.44 -24.23
CA GLN A 90 0.90 -2.19 -25.65
C GLN A 90 2.40 -2.16 -25.95
N SER A 91 3.20 -1.77 -24.96
CA SER A 91 4.64 -1.98 -24.98
C SER A 91 4.87 -3.47 -24.74
N GLU A 92 5.49 -4.19 -25.67
CA GLU A 92 6.01 -5.55 -25.41
C GLU A 92 7.13 -5.44 -24.35
N ALA A 93 6.75 -5.23 -23.09
CA ALA A 93 7.66 -5.21 -21.97
C ALA A 93 8.07 -6.66 -21.71
N THR A 94 9.08 -7.12 -22.45
CA THR A 94 9.84 -8.32 -22.12
C THR A 94 10.63 -8.04 -20.85
N SER A 95 9.95 -8.05 -19.72
CA SER A 95 10.59 -7.94 -18.41
C SER A 95 10.51 -9.29 -17.72
N ASP A 96 11.69 -9.76 -17.33
CA ASP A 96 11.89 -11.01 -16.62
C ASP A 96 11.01 -11.06 -15.38
N THR A 97 10.30 -12.15 -15.14
CA THR A 97 9.39 -12.30 -13.98
C THR A 97 10.17 -12.54 -12.68
N GLY A 98 11.46 -12.18 -12.65
CA GLY A 98 12.40 -12.43 -11.55
C GLY A 98 11.99 -11.78 -10.23
N ASP A 99 11.07 -10.81 -10.26
CA ASP A 99 10.56 -10.14 -9.08
C ASP A 99 9.41 -10.87 -8.38
N VAL A 100 9.12 -12.11 -8.75
CA VAL A 100 8.01 -12.88 -8.19
C VAL A 100 8.44 -14.26 -7.73
N ILE A 101 8.08 -14.59 -6.49
CA ILE A 101 8.25 -15.94 -5.94
C ILE A 101 6.91 -16.55 -5.57
N VAL A 102 6.85 -17.88 -5.55
CA VAL A 102 5.69 -18.62 -5.04
C VAL A 102 5.72 -18.58 -3.52
N LEU A 103 4.57 -18.27 -2.91
CA LEU A 103 4.42 -18.24 -1.46
C LEU A 103 4.61 -19.62 -0.84
N SER A 104 5.44 -19.71 0.20
CA SER A 104 5.52 -20.90 1.05
C SER A 104 4.27 -21.03 1.92
N GLN A 105 4.00 -22.24 2.42
CA GLN A 105 2.83 -22.50 3.27
C GLN A 105 2.81 -21.59 4.52
N ALA A 106 3.97 -21.39 5.16
CA ALA A 106 4.09 -20.50 6.31
C ALA A 106 3.74 -19.04 5.96
N GLN A 107 4.15 -18.55 4.79
CA GLN A 107 3.82 -17.20 4.34
C GLN A 107 2.34 -17.04 4.02
N LYS A 108 1.71 -18.05 3.40
CA LYS A 108 0.26 -18.05 3.16
C LYS A 108 -0.53 -17.98 4.46
N GLU A 109 -0.09 -18.72 5.48
CA GLU A 109 -0.70 -18.69 6.81
C GLU A 109 -0.54 -17.34 7.50
N GLU A 110 0.64 -16.72 7.41
CA GLU A 110 0.89 -15.39 7.97
C GLU A 110 0.02 -14.31 7.32
N ILE A 111 -0.06 -14.32 5.98
CA ILE A 111 -0.95 -13.44 5.22
C ILE A 111 -2.40 -13.67 5.62
N SER A 112 -2.83 -14.92 5.76
CA SER A 112 -4.20 -15.25 6.17
C SER A 112 -4.52 -14.75 7.58
N LYS A 113 -3.60 -14.90 8.53
CA LYS A 113 -3.75 -14.39 9.90
C LYS A 113 -3.88 -12.86 9.91
N LEU A 114 -2.99 -12.15 9.22
CA LEU A 114 -3.04 -10.70 9.07
C LEU A 114 -4.38 -10.25 8.46
N ARG A 115 -4.80 -10.92 7.38
CA ARG A 115 -6.06 -10.63 6.72
C ARG A 115 -7.26 -10.83 7.64
N GLN A 116 -7.31 -11.92 8.39
CA GLN A 116 -8.39 -12.19 9.35
C GLN A 116 -8.42 -11.15 10.47
N ALA A 117 -7.26 -10.83 11.06
CA ALA A 117 -7.15 -9.81 12.11
C ALA A 117 -7.67 -8.45 11.62
N LEU A 118 -7.30 -8.05 10.40
CA LEU A 118 -7.74 -6.80 9.79
C LEU A 118 -9.24 -6.77 9.49
N LEU A 119 -9.78 -7.82 8.87
CA LEU A 119 -11.22 -7.92 8.58
C LEU A 119 -12.05 -7.88 9.87
N SER A 120 -11.59 -8.59 10.90
CA SER A 120 -12.21 -8.59 12.22
C SER A 120 -12.21 -7.20 12.85
N HIS A 121 -11.08 -6.48 12.75
CA HIS A 121 -10.95 -5.11 13.24
C HIS A 121 -11.88 -4.14 12.50
N MET A 122 -12.08 -4.35 11.20
CA MET A 122 -12.92 -3.51 10.36
C MET A 122 -14.42 -3.82 10.49
N LYS A 123 -14.81 -4.87 11.23
CA LYS A 123 -16.18 -5.42 11.24
C LYS A 123 -16.71 -5.70 9.82
N LEU A 124 -15.82 -5.96 8.86
CA LEU A 124 -16.16 -6.18 7.46
C LEU A 124 -16.35 -7.67 7.22
N ASP A 125 -17.50 -8.06 6.65
CA ASP A 125 -17.69 -9.44 6.17
C ASP A 125 -16.70 -9.68 5.02
N GLY A 126 -15.94 -10.78 5.09
CA GLY A 126 -14.97 -11.16 4.05
C GLY A 126 -15.59 -11.31 2.66
N LYS A 127 -16.92 -11.47 2.59
CA LYS A 127 -17.71 -11.49 1.35
C LYS A 127 -17.84 -10.12 0.67
N MET A 128 -17.68 -9.01 1.38
CA MET A 128 -17.88 -7.67 0.82
C MET A 128 -16.79 -7.28 -0.21
N PHE A 129 -15.62 -7.94 -0.15
CA PHE A 129 -14.49 -7.67 -1.04
C PHE A 129 -14.16 -8.85 -1.98
N SER A 130 -14.94 -9.93 -1.98
CA SER A 130 -14.74 -11.03 -2.93
C SER A 130 -14.97 -10.61 -4.38
N TYR A 131 -15.75 -9.54 -4.60
CA TYR A 131 -16.05 -8.99 -5.94
C TYR A 131 -14.81 -8.59 -6.76
N GLY A 132 -13.70 -8.23 -6.12
CA GLY A 132 -12.45 -7.88 -6.82
C GLY A 132 -11.59 -9.09 -7.20
N ARG A 133 -11.79 -10.23 -6.52
CA ARG A 133 -11.03 -11.48 -6.78
C ARG A 133 -11.61 -12.31 -7.93
N ASP A 134 -12.93 -12.28 -8.12
CA ASP A 134 -13.62 -13.06 -9.16
C ASP A 134 -13.51 -12.43 -10.56
N ARG A 135 -13.06 -11.18 -10.68
CA ARG A 135 -12.61 -10.67 -11.96
C ARG A 135 -11.22 -11.23 -12.21
N GLU A 136 -11.17 -12.41 -12.82
CA GLU A 136 -10.00 -12.99 -13.49
C GLU A 136 -9.53 -12.09 -14.64
N VAL A 137 -9.17 -10.83 -14.35
CA VAL A 137 -8.31 -10.06 -15.22
C VAL A 137 -6.92 -10.61 -14.94
N HIS A 138 -6.35 -11.33 -15.90
CA HIS A 138 -4.99 -11.85 -15.83
C HIS A 138 -4.05 -10.75 -15.34
N PHE A 139 -3.60 -10.87 -14.10
CA PHE A 139 -2.67 -9.90 -13.52
C PHE A 139 -1.27 -10.19 -14.04
N ASP A 140 -0.69 -9.20 -14.71
CA ASP A 140 0.65 -9.30 -15.25
C ASP A 140 1.67 -8.70 -14.28
N TRP A 141 2.44 -9.58 -13.65
CA TRP A 141 3.51 -9.21 -12.74
C TRP A 141 4.70 -8.51 -13.41
N ALA A 142 4.99 -8.82 -14.68
CA ALA A 142 6.06 -8.16 -15.41
C ALA A 142 5.66 -6.71 -15.70
N CYS A 143 4.44 -6.49 -16.20
CA CYS A 143 3.89 -5.14 -16.35
C CYS A 143 3.81 -4.39 -15.01
N PHE A 144 3.48 -5.08 -13.92
CA PHE A 144 3.48 -4.46 -12.59
C PHE A 144 4.88 -4.04 -12.16
N SER A 145 5.90 -4.89 -12.32
CA SER A 145 7.28 -4.53 -12.01
C SER A 145 7.74 -3.32 -12.81
N ALA A 146 7.49 -3.32 -14.13
CA ALA A 146 7.76 -2.18 -14.99
C ALA A 146 7.04 -0.89 -14.52
N ALA A 147 5.78 -1.00 -14.10
CA ALA A 147 5.03 0.12 -13.55
C ALA A 147 5.63 0.68 -12.27
N VAL A 148 6.17 -0.17 -11.38
CA VAL A 148 6.82 0.28 -10.14
C VAL A 148 8.08 1.07 -10.48
N THR A 149 8.92 0.59 -11.40
CA THR A 149 10.12 1.31 -11.85
C THR A 149 9.76 2.66 -12.48
N LEU A 150 8.78 2.67 -13.39
CA LEU A 150 8.30 3.92 -14.00
C LEU A 150 7.69 4.88 -12.98
N TRP A 151 7.03 4.35 -11.95
CA TRP A 151 6.51 5.17 -10.87
C TRP A 151 7.64 5.82 -10.07
N GLU A 152 8.70 5.09 -9.74
CA GLU A 152 9.87 5.64 -9.04
C GLU A 152 10.55 6.74 -9.85
N GLU A 153 10.76 6.51 -11.15
CA GLU A 153 11.30 7.50 -12.08
C GLU A 153 10.39 8.74 -12.17
N HIS A 154 9.08 8.54 -12.27
CA HIS A 154 8.11 9.62 -12.33
C HIS A 154 8.09 10.47 -11.05
N ILE A 155 8.16 9.84 -9.88
CA ILE A 155 8.23 10.55 -8.60
C ILE A 155 9.54 11.33 -8.48
N LEU A 156 10.65 10.77 -8.92
CA LEU A 156 11.94 11.48 -8.93
C LEU A 156 11.90 12.72 -9.84
N GLU A 157 11.30 12.59 -11.02
CA GLU A 157 11.14 13.71 -11.95
C GLU A 157 10.25 14.82 -11.35
N LEU A 158 9.10 14.44 -10.78
CA LEU A 158 8.22 15.40 -10.09
C LEU A 158 8.92 16.08 -8.91
N HIS A 159 9.74 15.34 -8.16
CA HIS A 159 10.53 15.90 -7.08
C HIS A 159 11.52 16.96 -7.59
N ASN A 160 12.24 16.65 -8.66
CA ASN A 160 13.17 17.60 -9.29
C ASN A 160 12.44 18.85 -9.80
N GLN A 161 11.30 18.69 -10.47
CA GLN A 161 10.48 19.82 -10.92
C GLN A 161 10.01 20.68 -9.75
N LEU A 162 9.57 20.05 -8.66
CA LEU A 162 9.15 20.77 -7.46
C LEU A 162 10.30 21.57 -6.84
N LEU A 163 11.52 21.00 -6.78
CA LEU A 163 12.72 21.71 -6.32
C LEU A 163 13.08 22.88 -7.23
N MET A 164 12.95 22.72 -8.55
CA MET A 164 13.21 23.80 -9.52
C MET A 164 12.21 24.96 -9.39
N HIS A 165 10.96 24.67 -9.03
CA HIS A 165 9.92 25.69 -8.81
C HIS A 165 9.93 26.29 -7.40
N LEU A 166 10.68 25.70 -6.46
CA LEU A 166 10.74 26.16 -5.07
C LEU A 166 11.18 27.64 -4.92
N PRO A 167 12.22 28.13 -5.63
CA PRO A 167 12.60 29.54 -5.57
C PRO A 167 11.48 30.45 -6.05
N PHE A 168 10.81 30.09 -7.15
CA PHE A 168 9.67 30.83 -7.68
C PHE A 168 8.53 30.93 -6.65
N TRP A 169 8.20 29.83 -5.96
CA TRP A 169 7.18 29.84 -4.91
C TRP A 169 7.57 30.68 -3.69
N LYS A 170 8.86 30.72 -3.35
CA LYS A 170 9.39 31.58 -2.28
C LYS A 170 9.29 33.06 -2.67
N ASP A 171 9.69 33.42 -3.87
CA ASP A 171 9.70 34.81 -4.36
C ASP A 171 8.29 35.39 -4.47
N HIS A 172 7.29 34.54 -4.78
CA HIS A 172 5.89 34.94 -4.91
C HIS A 172 5.09 34.75 -3.61
N ALA A 173 5.76 34.52 -2.47
CA ALA A 173 5.13 34.36 -1.15
C ALA A 173 4.06 33.25 -1.09
N PHE A 174 4.21 32.18 -1.87
CA PHE A 174 3.41 30.97 -1.71
C PHE A 174 3.94 30.07 -0.58
N LEU A 175 5.24 30.19 -0.26
CA LEU A 175 5.88 29.49 0.86
C LEU A 175 6.20 30.47 1.97
N PHE A 176 5.59 30.25 3.14
CA PHE A 176 5.87 31.02 4.35
C PHE A 176 6.79 30.21 5.26
N SER A 177 7.97 30.77 5.56
CA SER A 177 8.82 30.22 6.60
C SER A 177 8.16 30.43 7.95
N VAL A 178 7.71 29.35 8.59
CA VAL A 178 7.23 29.39 9.97
C VAL A 178 8.45 29.26 10.89
N SER A 179 8.82 30.34 11.56
CA SER A 179 9.78 30.28 12.67
C SER A 179 9.12 29.55 13.83
N CYS A 180 9.67 28.38 14.21
CA CYS A 180 9.25 27.69 15.42
C CYS A 180 9.81 28.48 16.61
N PRO A 181 8.98 29.06 17.50
CA PRO A 181 9.51 29.71 18.69
C PRO A 181 10.19 28.65 19.54
N VAL A 182 11.47 28.89 19.86
CA VAL A 182 12.20 28.13 20.87
C VAL A 182 11.43 28.34 22.17
N ILE A 183 10.80 27.29 22.69
CA ILE A 183 10.27 27.28 24.04
C ILE A 183 11.52 27.17 24.94
N GLU A 184 11.98 28.30 25.47
CA GLU A 184 12.96 28.30 26.55
C GLU A 184 12.25 27.78 27.83
N GLU A 185 12.75 26.66 28.36
CA GLU A 185 12.35 26.06 29.65
C GLU A 185 12.85 26.90 30.84
#